data_AF-A0A2N5MH80-F1
#
_entry.id   AF-A0A2N5MH80-F1
#
_cell.length_a   1.000
_cell.length_b   1.000
_cell.length_c   1.000
_cell.angle_alpha   90.00
_cell.angle_beta   90.00
_cell.angle_gamma   90.00
#
_symmetry.space_group_name_H-M   'P 1'
#
loop_
_entity.id
_entity.type
_entity.pdbx_description
1 polymer ?
#
loop_
_entity_poly.entity_id
_entity_poly.type
_entity_poly.pdbx_seq_one_letter_code
_entity_poly.pdbx_strand_id
1 'polypeptide(L)'
;MYEIISSDIKIDKKLSVQQMMALYQEVSSFDGNVYFLFKHKIIDAAKLSKLVSFMLTIEERTSIKVIIEGKKVQKMVSTVTKYCGGKLQKNYKLYMNPKDTIQI
;
A
#
# COMPACT_ATOMS: atom_id res chain seq x y z
N MET A 1 -16.38 -7.69 6.55
CA MET A 1 -16.35 -6.31 7.06
C MET A 1 -15.42 -5.51 6.16
N TYR A 2 -15.85 -4.31 5.74
CA TYR A 2 -14.94 -3.36 5.09
C TYR A 2 -14.15 -2.65 6.18
N GLU A 3 -12.86 -2.52 5.97
CA GLU A 3 -11.92 -1.94 6.92
C GLU A 3 -11.00 -1.00 6.15
N ILE A 4 -10.49 0.02 6.84
CA ILE A 4 -9.37 0.83 6.34
C ILE A 4 -8.18 0.65 7.28
N ILE A 5 -6.97 0.58 6.73
CA ILE A 5 -5.73 0.51 7.52
C ILE A 5 -4.73 1.48 6.92
N SER A 6 -4.01 2.19 7.79
CA SER A 6 -2.82 2.93 7.44
C SER A 6 -1.61 2.29 8.11
N SER A 7 -0.64 1.84 7.32
CA SER A 7 0.60 1.25 7.82
C SER A 7 1.81 1.93 7.20
N ASP A 8 2.85 2.14 8.00
CA ASP A 8 4.13 2.63 7.50
C ASP A 8 5.00 1.42 7.11
N ILE A 9 5.37 1.34 5.84
CA ILE A 9 6.15 0.25 5.25
C ILE A 9 7.49 0.80 4.79
N LYS A 10 8.58 0.20 5.26
CA LYS A 10 9.92 0.52 4.78
C LYS A 10 10.21 -0.22 3.48
N ILE A 11 10.62 0.51 2.46
CA ILE A 11 11.16 -0.02 1.21
C ILE A 11 12.64 -0.26 1.44
N ASP A 12 13.04 -1.50 1.76
CA ASP A 12 14.44 -1.78 2.07
C ASP A 12 15.33 -1.78 0.81
N LYS A 13 14.78 -2.22 -0.33
CA LYS A 13 15.42 -2.21 -1.65
C LYS A 13 14.41 -1.88 -2.73
N LYS A 14 14.87 -1.38 -3.89
CA LYS A 14 13.97 -1.18 -5.03
C LYS A 14 13.39 -2.51 -5.49
N LEU A 15 12.10 -2.51 -5.82
CA LEU A 15 11.44 -3.67 -6.40
C LEU A 15 11.97 -3.88 -7.83
N SER A 16 12.26 -5.14 -8.19
CA SER A 16 12.49 -5.49 -9.59
C SER A 16 11.20 -5.33 -10.40
N VAL A 17 11.31 -5.25 -11.72
CA VAL A 17 10.14 -5.20 -12.62
C VAL A 17 9.21 -6.39 -12.36
N GLN A 18 9.74 -7.60 -12.17
CA GLN A 18 8.95 -8.78 -11.85
C GLN A 18 8.19 -8.63 -10.52
N GLN A 19 8.83 -8.07 -9.49
CA GLN A 19 8.17 -7.81 -8.20
C GLN A 19 7.09 -6.72 -8.31
N MET A 20 7.33 -5.67 -9.10
CA MET A 20 6.34 -4.64 -9.38
C MET A 20 5.11 -5.22 -10.08
N MET A 21 5.32 -6.08 -11.08
CA MET A 21 4.23 -6.75 -11.80
C MET A 21 3.43 -7.69 -10.90
N ALA A 22 4.12 -8.49 -10.07
CA ALA A 22 3.47 -9.40 -9.13
C ALA A 22 2.65 -8.64 -8.06
N LEU A 23 3.20 -7.53 -7.52
CA LEU A 23 2.47 -6.65 -6.62
C LEU A 23 1.24 -6.04 -7.30
N TYR A 24 1.38 -5.55 -8.54
CA TYR A 24 0.27 -5.01 -9.31
C TYR A 24 -0.87 -6.04 -9.52
N GLN A 25 -0.53 -7.29 -9.84
CA GLN A 25 -1.53 -8.35 -10.04
C GLN A 25 -2.33 -8.63 -8.75
N GLU A 26 -1.65 -8.71 -7.62
CA GLU A 26 -2.28 -8.91 -6.31
C GLU A 26 -3.18 -7.72 -5.94
N VAL A 27 -2.70 -6.49 -6.13
CA VAL A 27 -3.44 -5.27 -5.81
C VAL A 27 -4.65 -5.07 -6.73
N SER A 28 -4.51 -5.33 -8.04
CA SER A 28 -5.61 -5.16 -9.01
C SER A 28 -6.71 -6.21 -8.87
N SER A 29 -6.40 -7.37 -8.29
CA SER A 29 -7.36 -8.45 -8.02
C SER A 29 -8.02 -8.33 -6.64
N PHE A 30 -7.68 -7.30 -5.86
CA PHE A 30 -8.18 -7.08 -4.52
C PHE A 30 -9.55 -6.41 -4.52
N ASP A 31 -10.47 -6.92 -3.69
CA ASP A 31 -11.78 -6.29 -3.44
C ASP A 31 -11.62 -5.12 -2.45
N GLY A 32 -11.07 -4.03 -2.97
CA GLY A 32 -10.72 -2.83 -2.23
C GLY A 32 -9.72 -1.94 -2.98
N ASN A 33 -9.22 -0.92 -2.28
CA ASN A 33 -8.28 0.05 -2.79
C ASN A 33 -6.96 0.01 -2.02
N VAL A 34 -5.83 0.20 -2.72
CA VAL A 34 -4.49 0.28 -2.13
C VAL A 34 -3.81 1.54 -2.62
N TYR A 35 -3.45 2.42 -1.70
CA TYR A 35 -2.80 3.69 -1.99
C TYR A 35 -1.43 3.78 -1.32
N PHE A 36 -0.44 4.31 -2.05
CA PHE A 36 0.85 4.67 -1.47
C PHE A 36 0.95 6.19 -1.36
N LEU A 37 1.23 6.68 -0.16
CA LEU A 37 1.48 8.08 0.16
C LEU A 37 2.97 8.28 0.47
N PHE A 38 3.59 9.21 -0.25
CA PHE A 38 4.97 9.62 -0.03
C PHE A 38 5.18 11.08 -0.45
N LYS A 39 5.82 11.89 0.40
CA LYS A 39 6.12 13.32 0.12
C LYS A 39 4.92 14.08 -0.50
N HIS A 40 3.74 13.98 0.12
CA HIS A 40 2.47 14.58 -0.33
C HIS A 40 1.91 14.06 -1.67
N LYS A 41 2.50 13.02 -2.26
CA LYS A 41 1.96 12.34 -3.44
C LYS A 41 1.24 11.07 -3.04
N ILE A 42 0.00 10.91 -3.50
CA ILE A 42 -0.77 9.68 -3.38
C ILE A 42 -0.83 9.00 -4.74
N ILE A 43 -0.49 7.72 -4.77
CA ILE A 43 -0.68 6.88 -5.96
C ILE A 43 -1.65 5.75 -5.66
N ASP A 44 -2.46 5.42 -6.65
CA ASP A 44 -3.26 4.19 -6.67
C ASP A 44 -2.37 3.06 -7.20
N ALA A 45 -2.10 2.05 -6.35
CA ALA A 45 -1.23 0.94 -6.67
C ALA A 45 -1.86 -0.03 -7.68
N ALA A 46 -3.18 0.05 -7.94
CA ALA A 46 -3.86 -0.66 -9.02
C ALA A 46 -3.68 0.03 -10.39
N LYS A 47 -2.92 1.13 -10.48
CA LYS A 47 -2.51 1.74 -11.75
C LYS A 47 -1.04 1.44 -12.03
N LEU A 48 -0.77 0.49 -12.92
CA LEU A 48 0.58 0.01 -13.20
C LEU A 48 1.58 1.13 -13.52
N SER A 49 1.22 2.08 -14.39
CA SER A 49 2.10 3.19 -14.77
C SER A 49 2.47 4.07 -13.57
N LYS A 50 1.52 4.34 -12.67
CA LYS A 50 1.77 5.09 -11.43
C LYS A 50 2.63 4.29 -10.47
N LEU A 51 2.35 3.00 -10.29
CA LEU A 51 3.13 2.10 -9.43
C LEU A 51 4.58 2.01 -9.89
N VAL A 52 4.82 1.78 -11.18
CA VAL A 52 6.18 1.69 -11.74
C VAL A 52 6.91 3.02 -11.59
N SER A 53 6.29 4.13 -12.01
CA SER A 53 6.90 5.46 -11.87
C SER A 53 7.26 5.77 -10.41
N PHE A 54 6.34 5.48 -9.48
CA PHE A 54 6.57 5.63 -8.05
C PHE A 54 7.78 4.82 -7.58
N MET A 55 7.82 3.52 -7.88
CA MET A 55 8.90 2.63 -7.43
C MET A 55 10.27 2.98 -8.02
N LEU A 56 10.31 3.55 -9.23
CA LEU A 56 11.56 4.03 -9.83
C LEU A 56 12.10 5.29 -9.14
N THR A 57 11.22 6.20 -8.73
CA THR A 57 11.55 7.48 -8.05
C THR A 57 11.83 7.32 -6.55
N ILE A 58 11.18 6.33 -5.93
CA ILE A 58 11.69 5.42 -4.91
C ILE A 58 13.17 5.49 -4.49
N GLU A 59 13.58 6.17 -3.41
CA GLU A 59 14.89 5.91 -2.80
C GLU A 59 14.84 4.67 -1.89
N GLU A 60 15.92 3.89 -1.84
CA GLU A 60 16.02 2.75 -0.94
C GLU A 60 16.02 3.20 0.52
N ARG A 61 15.63 2.30 1.43
CA ARG A 61 15.49 2.52 2.88
C ARG A 61 14.48 3.60 3.27
N THR A 62 13.64 4.02 2.33
CA THR A 62 12.58 5.01 2.54
C THR A 62 11.35 4.37 3.19
N SER A 63 10.71 5.08 4.12
CA SER A 63 9.39 4.67 4.64
C SER A 63 8.27 5.32 3.84
N ILE A 64 7.29 4.54 3.43
CA ILE A 64 6.08 4.99 2.74
C ILE A 64 4.87 4.68 3.60
N LYS A 65 3.85 5.55 3.54
CA LYS A 65 2.56 5.25 4.15
C LYS A 65 1.71 4.51 3.14
N VAL A 66 1.17 3.37 3.54
CA VAL A 66 0.26 2.56 2.72
C VAL A 66 -1.12 2.60 3.36
N ILE A 67 -2.11 2.99 2.57
CA ILE A 67 -3.51 3.05 2.97
C ILE A 67 -4.26 1.97 2.19
N ILE A 68 -4.93 1.08 2.92
CA ILE A 68 -5.65 -0.06 2.33
C ILE A 68 -7.07 -0.03 2.84
N GLU A 69 -8.03 0.01 1.92
CA GLU A 69 -9.46 -0.02 2.21
C GLU A 69 -10.09 -1.22 1.48
N GLY A 70 -10.97 -1.97 2.12
CA GLY A 70 -11.63 -3.11 1.47
C GLY A 70 -11.92 -4.28 2.40
N LYS A 71 -12.10 -5.46 1.83
CA LYS A 71 -12.24 -6.72 2.58
C LYS A 71 -10.89 -7.40 2.75
N LYS A 72 -10.66 -8.06 3.88
CA LYS A 72 -9.41 -8.82 4.15
C LYS A 72 -8.15 -7.96 4.07
N VAL A 73 -8.24 -6.69 4.48
CA VAL A 73 -7.14 -5.70 4.41
C VAL A 73 -5.85 -6.17 5.08
N GLN A 74 -5.92 -6.92 6.18
CA GLN A 74 -4.73 -7.46 6.87
C GLN A 74 -3.90 -8.39 5.97
N LYS A 75 -4.58 -9.19 5.13
CA LYS A 75 -3.90 -10.05 4.14
C LYS A 75 -3.18 -9.18 3.11
N MET A 76 -3.84 -8.13 2.62
CA MET A 76 -3.24 -7.22 1.64
C MET A 76 -2.06 -6.42 2.24
N VAL A 77 -2.16 -5.95 3.49
CA VAL A 77 -1.03 -5.33 4.20
C VAL A 77 0.17 -6.27 4.24
N SER A 78 -0.06 -7.55 4.55
CA SER A 78 1.00 -8.57 4.58
C SER A 78 1.61 -8.81 3.20
N THR A 79 0.77 -8.87 2.15
CA THR A 79 1.20 -9.00 0.75
C THR A 79 2.08 -7.82 0.33
N VAL A 80 1.63 -6.58 0.54
CA VAL A 80 2.41 -5.38 0.20
C VAL A 80 3.73 -5.36 0.96
N THR A 81 3.71 -5.65 2.26
CA THR A 81 4.92 -5.70 3.10
C THR A 81 5.94 -6.71 2.58
N LYS A 82 5.47 -7.91 2.16
CA LYS A 82 6.31 -8.95 1.56
C LYS A 82 7.03 -8.47 0.29
N TYR A 83 6.31 -7.80 -0.62
CA TYR A 83 6.92 -7.31 -1.87
C TYR A 83 7.88 -6.14 -1.64
N CYS A 84 7.55 -5.25 -0.71
CA CYS A 84 8.38 -4.11 -0.32
C CYS A 84 9.65 -4.49 0.44
N GLY A 85 9.79 -5.77 0.83
CA GLY A 85 10.98 -6.31 1.50
C GLY A 85 11.21 -5.80 2.91
N GLY A 86 10.25 -5.04 3.47
CA GLY A 86 10.39 -4.37 4.74
C GLY A 86 9.86 -5.18 5.93
N LYS A 87 10.31 -4.79 7.13
CA LYS A 87 9.59 -5.07 8.37
C LYS A 87 8.50 -4.01 8.54
N LEU A 88 7.32 -4.45 8.94
CA LEU A 88 6.21 -3.59 9.29
C LEU A 88 6.61 -2.73 10.51
N GLN A 89 6.74 -1.42 10.33
CA GLN A 89 7.31 -0.56 11.38
C GLN A 89 6.26 -0.11 12.39
N LYS A 90 5.07 0.28 11.91
CA LYS A 90 3.94 0.69 12.74
C LYS A 90 2.63 0.33 12.05
N ASN A 91 1.70 -0.23 12.83
CA ASN A 91 0.31 -0.46 12.44
C ASN A 91 -0.56 0.60 13.11
N TYR A 92 -1.11 1.53 12.33
CA TYR A 92 -2.22 2.35 12.79
C TYR A 92 -3.50 1.70 12.27
N LYS A 93 -4.08 0.82 13.08
CA LYS A 93 -5.38 0.21 12.78
C LYS A 93 -6.47 1.22 13.07
N LEU A 94 -6.84 2.00 12.06
CA LEU A 94 -8.03 2.82 12.09
C LEU A 94 -9.19 1.96 11.60
N TYR A 95 -9.82 1.20 12.50
CA TYR A 95 -11.06 0.51 12.16
C TYR A 95 -12.15 1.56 11.96
N MET A 96 -12.32 2.00 10.72
CA MET A 96 -13.41 2.85 10.30
C MET A 96 -14.27 2.05 9.35
N ASN A 97 -15.56 1.97 9.65
CA ASN A 97 -16.53 1.50 8.68
C ASN A 97 -16.61 2.57 7.58
N PRO A 98 -16.31 2.26 6.31
CA PRO A 98 -16.26 3.27 5.25
C PRO A 98 -17.63 3.88 4.92
N LYS A 99 -18.73 3.39 5.51
CA LYS A 99 -20.04 4.05 5.48
C LYS A 99 -20.16 5.22 6.46
N ASP A 100 -19.26 5.32 7.43
CA ASP A 100 -19.28 6.36 8.44
C ASP A 100 -18.56 7.59 7.86
N THR A 101 -19.24 8.73 7.88
CA THR A 101 -18.63 10.01 7.46
C THR A 101 -17.83 10.56 8.63
N ILE A 102 -16.55 10.90 8.41
CA ILE A 102 -15.77 11.64 9.40
C ILE A 102 -16.20 13.11 9.29
N GLN A 103 -16.94 13.60 10.28
CA GLN A 103 -17.11 15.04 10.48
C GLN A 103 -15.89 15.56 11.24
N ILE A 104 -15.23 16.59 10.70
CA ILE A 104 -14.12 17.33 11.33
C ILE A 104 -14.65 18.72 11.69
#